data_AF-A0A842PCM1-F1
#
_entry.id   AF-A0A842PCM1-F1
#
_cell.length_a   1.000
_cell.length_b   1.000
_cell.length_c   1.000
_cell.angle_alpha   90.00
_cell.angle_beta   90.00
_cell.angle_gamma   90.00
#
_symmetry.space_group_name_H-M   'P 1'
#
loop_
_entity.id
_entity.type
_entity.pdbx_description
1 polymer ?
#
loop_
_entity_poly.entity_id
_entity_poly.type
_entity_poly.pdbx_seq_one_letter_code
_entity_poly.pdbx_strand_id
1 'polypeptide(L)'
;MKTIPAQNGLLRPDKGVSISKRLLDHYNSAESTLVESSMGGKINDFRLPLIVVLSALLLAGGTIAESDGITGDRAEGDTDVAMSGCTCHTNNEIAPSDTVTLIVDGVPYAWAEGTSYTLTIQLLGGPEMAGGHSNTGGFSMRVSSGVLTPGLGYESLVQDDGSEQTMTHTSDGAQVPDRIWVVTWTAPSTGSGSVTVWVVGNAVDGNSAPMAPDAYNRLSFNLVEGNDNGGTRAIFAGDGNIQAPAASTGEIDLHSMGAPFRAHWLGLLGFGAVIAVLLFCGFFLRYGFSHHYVGRSNLLRLRIKHLRRGDQL
;
A
#
# COMPACT_ATOMS: atom_id res chain seq x y z
N MET A 1 5.54 -84.99 45.22
CA MET A 1 5.10 -84.17 44.07
C MET A 1 6.33 -84.00 43.15
N LYS A 2 6.30 -84.61 41.94
CA LYS A 2 7.05 -84.35 40.67
C LYS A 2 8.45 -83.68 40.73
N THR A 3 9.56 -84.10 40.11
CA THR A 3 9.91 -84.92 38.90
C THR A 3 11.45 -85.14 38.90
N ILE A 4 12.01 -86.36 38.86
CA ILE A 4 12.63 -87.16 37.75
C ILE A 4 13.67 -86.45 36.83
N PRO A 5 14.91 -86.98 36.65
CA PRO A 5 15.94 -86.47 35.72
C PRO A 5 15.99 -87.26 34.38
N ALA A 6 16.35 -86.63 33.25
CA ALA A 6 16.67 -87.34 31.99
C ALA A 6 17.52 -86.53 30.99
N GLN A 7 18.71 -87.10 30.71
CA GLN A 7 19.41 -87.35 29.43
C GLN A 7 19.63 -86.31 28.31
N ASN A 8 20.89 -86.32 27.87
CA ASN A 8 21.47 -85.84 26.60
C ASN A 8 20.66 -86.20 25.34
N GLY A 9 20.67 -85.28 24.38
CA GLY A 9 20.34 -85.54 22.97
C GLY A 9 20.92 -84.46 22.05
N LEU A 10 22.02 -84.79 21.37
CA LEU A 10 22.60 -84.04 20.26
C LEU A 10 21.55 -83.71 19.19
N LEU A 11 21.33 -82.44 18.88
CA LEU A 11 20.89 -82.01 17.54
C LEU A 11 21.63 -80.74 17.12
N ARG A 12 22.40 -80.89 16.05
CA ARG A 12 23.17 -79.87 15.35
C ARG A 12 22.23 -78.75 14.87
N PRO A 13 22.61 -77.45 14.91
CA PRO A 13 22.03 -76.51 13.98
C PRO A 13 22.62 -76.83 12.59
N ASP A 14 21.78 -77.45 11.78
CA ASP A 14 22.01 -77.64 10.37
C ASP A 14 22.18 -76.28 9.68
N LYS A 15 22.92 -76.33 8.59
CA LYS A 15 23.45 -75.19 7.86
C LYS A 15 22.36 -74.25 7.39
N GLY A 16 22.60 -72.95 7.59
CA GLY A 16 22.29 -71.86 6.67
C GLY A 16 20.91 -71.86 6.01
N VAL A 17 20.01 -71.05 6.56
CA VAL A 17 19.11 -70.26 5.70
C VAL A 17 19.59 -68.82 5.80
N SER A 18 20.57 -68.49 4.94
CA SER A 18 20.84 -67.11 4.62
C SER A 18 19.61 -66.57 3.88
N ILE A 19 18.74 -65.84 4.59
CA ILE A 19 17.81 -64.94 3.92
C ILE A 19 18.70 -64.03 3.07
N SER A 20 18.58 -64.13 1.76
CA SER A 20 19.50 -63.45 0.87
C SER A 20 19.45 -61.96 1.17
N LYS A 21 20.61 -61.31 1.20
CA LYS A 21 20.74 -59.85 1.37
C LYS A 21 19.79 -59.11 0.42
N ARG A 22 19.58 -59.66 -0.80
CA ARG A 22 18.61 -59.17 -1.79
C ARG A 22 17.17 -59.10 -1.30
N LEU A 23 16.69 -60.04 -0.47
CA LEU A 23 15.31 -60.03 0.03
C LEU A 23 15.11 -58.95 1.12
N LEU A 24 16.11 -58.75 1.98
CA LEU A 24 16.11 -57.66 2.96
C LEU A 24 16.26 -56.29 2.29
N ASP A 25 17.12 -56.21 1.28
CA ASP A 25 17.34 -54.99 0.48
C ASP A 25 16.09 -54.64 -0.34
N HIS A 26 15.33 -55.63 -0.84
CA HIS A 26 14.06 -55.40 -1.54
C HIS A 26 12.93 -54.93 -0.60
N TYR A 27 12.85 -55.43 0.63
CA TYR A 27 11.84 -55.00 1.59
C TYR A 27 12.10 -53.56 2.09
N ASN A 28 13.34 -53.26 2.44
CA ASN A 28 13.74 -51.91 2.88
C ASN A 28 13.68 -50.88 1.75
N SER A 29 13.95 -51.28 0.50
CA SER A 29 13.79 -50.42 -0.68
C SER A 29 12.31 -50.11 -0.97
N ALA A 30 11.40 -51.05 -0.76
CA ALA A 30 9.96 -50.85 -0.95
C ALA A 30 9.35 -49.93 0.13
N GLU A 31 9.76 -50.04 1.40
CA GLU A 31 9.30 -49.11 2.44
C GLU A 31 9.88 -47.70 2.27
N SER A 32 11.16 -47.56 1.90
CA SER A 32 11.77 -46.24 1.66
C SER A 32 11.13 -45.48 0.49
N THR A 33 10.78 -46.18 -0.59
CA THR A 33 10.16 -45.56 -1.78
C THR A 33 8.69 -45.20 -1.55
N LEU A 34 7.97 -45.92 -0.68
CA LEU A 34 6.58 -45.59 -0.31
C LEU A 34 6.50 -44.41 0.67
N VAL A 35 7.48 -44.26 1.59
CA VAL A 35 7.53 -43.15 2.54
C VAL A 35 8.02 -41.84 1.88
N GLU A 36 9.04 -41.89 1.01
CA GLU A 36 9.52 -40.70 0.29
C GLU A 36 8.51 -40.18 -0.76
N SER A 37 7.79 -41.07 -1.45
CA SER A 37 6.80 -40.69 -2.46
C SER A 37 5.52 -40.09 -1.85
N SER A 38 5.10 -40.55 -0.66
CA SER A 38 3.86 -40.11 -0.02
C SER A 38 3.96 -38.77 0.72
N MET A 39 5.15 -38.43 1.25
CA MET A 39 5.36 -37.21 2.04
C MET A 39 5.93 -36.03 1.23
N GLY A 40 6.75 -36.27 0.20
CA GLY A 40 7.36 -35.20 -0.61
C GLY A 40 6.41 -34.52 -1.60
N GLY A 41 5.45 -35.26 -2.17
CA GLY A 41 4.48 -34.71 -3.13
C GLY A 41 3.45 -33.78 -2.47
N LYS A 42 2.85 -34.24 -1.37
CA LYS A 42 1.77 -33.51 -0.68
C LYS A 42 2.23 -32.15 -0.13
N ILE A 43 3.47 -32.03 0.34
CA ILE A 43 3.97 -30.76 0.90
C ILE A 43 4.13 -29.70 -0.20
N ASN A 44 4.48 -30.10 -1.44
CA ASN A 44 4.55 -29.18 -2.57
C ASN A 44 3.16 -28.83 -3.13
N ASP A 45 2.19 -29.75 -3.04
CA ASP A 45 0.81 -29.52 -3.48
C ASP A 45 0.08 -28.48 -2.62
N PHE A 46 0.44 -28.33 -1.34
CA PHE A 46 -0.12 -27.28 -0.47
C PHE A 46 0.64 -25.95 -0.52
N ARG A 47 1.88 -25.92 -1.02
CA ARG A 47 2.69 -24.69 -1.08
C ARG A 47 2.14 -23.68 -2.07
N LEU A 48 1.76 -24.12 -3.26
CA LEU A 48 1.18 -23.23 -4.27
C LEU A 48 -0.15 -22.59 -3.82
N PRO A 49 -1.16 -23.34 -3.33
CA PRO A 49 -2.40 -22.74 -2.85
C PRO A 49 -2.19 -21.90 -1.60
N LEU A 50 -1.27 -22.29 -0.69
CA LEU A 50 -0.94 -21.46 0.48
C LEU A 50 -0.28 -20.14 0.08
N ILE A 51 0.64 -20.14 -0.88
CA ILE A 51 1.27 -18.91 -1.40
C ILE A 51 0.23 -18.04 -2.11
N VAL A 52 -0.69 -18.63 -2.89
CA VAL A 52 -1.77 -17.89 -3.54
C VAL A 52 -2.73 -17.31 -2.51
N VAL A 53 -3.11 -18.05 -1.47
CA VAL A 53 -3.98 -17.58 -0.38
C VAL A 53 -3.29 -16.49 0.44
N LEU A 54 -2.02 -16.66 0.80
CA LEU A 54 -1.25 -15.63 1.51
C LEU A 54 -1.03 -14.38 0.65
N SER A 55 -0.76 -14.55 -0.65
CA SER A 55 -0.65 -13.42 -1.59
C SER A 55 -1.99 -12.70 -1.76
N ALA A 56 -3.10 -13.44 -1.82
CA ALA A 56 -4.46 -12.89 -1.87
C ALA A 56 -4.83 -12.18 -0.55
N LEU A 57 -4.41 -12.71 0.60
CA LEU A 57 -4.58 -12.07 1.91
C LEU A 57 -3.73 -10.79 2.04
N LEU A 58 -2.53 -10.75 1.45
CA LEU A 58 -1.71 -9.54 1.36
C LEU A 58 -2.30 -8.50 0.38
N LEU A 59 -2.98 -8.93 -0.67
CA LEU A 59 -3.65 -8.05 -1.64
C LEU A 59 -5.02 -7.54 -1.15
N ALA A 60 -5.63 -8.21 -0.16
CA ALA A 60 -6.92 -7.82 0.42
C ALA A 60 -6.81 -6.62 1.38
N GLY A 61 -5.61 -6.17 1.73
CA GLY A 61 -5.36 -5.03 2.63
C GLY A 61 -5.07 -3.71 1.91
N GLY A 62 -5.57 -3.52 0.67
CA GLY A 62 -5.38 -2.26 -0.05
C GLY A 62 -6.13 -1.11 0.64
N THR A 63 -5.40 -0.13 1.15
CA THR A 63 -5.96 1.17 1.49
C THR A 63 -6.34 1.86 0.18
N ILE A 64 -7.64 2.02 -0.05
CA ILE A 64 -8.16 2.84 -1.16
C ILE A 64 -7.80 4.30 -0.86
N ALA A 65 -6.89 4.84 -1.67
CA ALA A 65 -6.62 6.27 -1.69
C ALA A 65 -7.66 6.92 -2.60
N GLU A 66 -8.57 7.71 -2.03
CA GLU A 66 -9.59 8.46 -2.76
C GLU A 66 -8.99 9.77 -3.30
N SER A 67 -7.94 9.64 -4.11
CA SER A 67 -7.23 10.79 -4.67
C SER A 67 -8.06 11.56 -5.69
N ASP A 68 -9.14 10.97 -6.21
CA ASP A 68 -10.07 11.60 -7.14
C ASP A 68 -11.31 12.15 -6.44
N GLY A 69 -11.22 12.47 -5.15
CA GLY A 69 -12.34 13.01 -4.40
C GLY A 69 -13.15 11.98 -3.62
N ILE A 70 -13.89 12.46 -2.63
CA ILE A 70 -14.65 11.62 -1.71
C ILE A 70 -15.97 12.30 -1.29
N THR A 71 -17.06 11.56 -1.31
CA THR A 71 -18.40 11.99 -0.89
C THR A 71 -19.18 10.81 -0.29
N GLY A 72 -20.40 11.08 0.19
CA GLY A 72 -21.34 10.04 0.63
C GLY A 72 -20.89 9.28 1.87
N ASP A 73 -21.51 8.12 2.10
CA ASP A 73 -21.41 7.33 3.35
C ASP A 73 -20.10 6.54 3.45
N ARG A 74 -18.98 7.26 3.47
CA ARG A 74 -17.61 6.71 3.51
C ARG A 74 -16.82 7.09 4.77
N ALA A 75 -17.41 7.87 5.67
CA ALA A 75 -16.81 8.20 6.96
C ALA A 75 -17.13 7.13 8.02
N GLU A 76 -16.64 7.31 9.24
CA GLU A 76 -16.88 6.44 10.39
C GLU A 76 -18.37 6.08 10.53
N GLY A 77 -18.68 4.79 10.66
CA GLY A 77 -20.05 4.30 10.85
C GLY A 77 -20.94 4.43 9.62
N ASP A 78 -20.37 4.41 8.41
CA ASP A 78 -21.08 4.58 7.13
C ASP A 78 -21.87 5.90 7.11
N THR A 79 -21.21 6.97 7.55
CA THR A 79 -21.81 8.31 7.60
C THR A 79 -21.27 9.21 6.50
N ASP A 80 -22.05 10.25 6.14
CA ASP A 80 -21.71 11.19 5.07
C ASP A 80 -20.40 11.94 5.39
N VAL A 81 -19.42 11.88 4.48
CA VAL A 81 -18.10 12.48 4.65
C VAL A 81 -18.15 13.99 4.85
N ALA A 82 -19.05 14.71 4.15
CA ALA A 82 -19.16 16.16 4.31
C ALA A 82 -19.66 16.53 5.72
N MET A 83 -20.39 15.63 6.39
CA MET A 83 -20.94 15.85 7.73
C MET A 83 -19.99 15.33 8.82
N SER A 84 -19.52 14.09 8.70
CA SER A 84 -18.73 13.41 9.73
C SER A 84 -17.24 13.74 9.65
N GLY A 85 -16.74 13.99 8.45
CA GLY A 85 -15.35 14.36 8.18
C GLY A 85 -14.53 13.26 7.50
N CYS A 86 -13.27 13.56 7.23
CA CYS A 86 -12.34 12.65 6.53
C CYS A 86 -11.71 11.65 7.51
N THR A 87 -12.54 10.85 8.17
CA THR A 87 -12.15 9.97 9.29
C THR A 87 -11.09 8.92 8.92
N CYS A 88 -10.94 8.59 7.63
CA CYS A 88 -9.87 7.70 7.14
C CYS A 88 -8.47 8.20 7.52
N HIS A 89 -8.28 9.52 7.69
CA HIS A 89 -7.00 10.13 8.07
C HIS A 89 -6.80 10.25 9.59
N THR A 90 -7.80 9.86 10.39
CA THR A 90 -7.81 9.96 11.85
C THR A 90 -8.17 8.62 12.50
N ASN A 91 -7.62 7.52 12.00
CA ASN A 91 -7.85 6.17 12.52
C ASN A 91 -9.33 5.77 12.56
N ASN A 92 -10.13 6.28 11.61
CA ASN A 92 -11.57 6.10 11.54
C ASN A 92 -12.34 6.66 12.74
N GLU A 93 -11.83 7.72 13.37
CA GLU A 93 -12.49 8.44 14.45
C GLU A 93 -12.91 9.85 14.00
N ILE A 94 -14.04 10.38 14.50
CA ILE A 94 -14.41 11.79 14.34
C ILE A 94 -13.51 12.68 15.23
N ALA A 95 -12.37 13.11 14.67
CA ALA A 95 -11.36 13.92 15.33
C ALA A 95 -10.87 15.08 14.43
N PRO A 96 -11.68 16.12 14.20
CA PRO A 96 -11.22 17.33 13.52
C PRO A 96 -10.09 17.99 14.32
N SER A 97 -9.14 18.62 13.61
CA SER A 97 -7.95 19.22 14.20
C SER A 97 -7.84 20.70 13.86
N ASP A 98 -7.56 21.52 14.87
CA ASP A 98 -7.29 22.95 14.70
C ASP A 98 -5.93 23.24 14.03
N THR A 99 -5.08 22.22 13.83
CA THR A 99 -3.90 22.36 12.98
C THR A 99 -4.26 22.72 11.54
N VAL A 100 -5.50 22.43 11.12
CA VAL A 100 -6.06 22.79 9.82
C VAL A 100 -7.16 23.81 10.03
N THR A 101 -7.02 24.99 9.42
CA THR A 101 -8.10 25.97 9.36
C THR A 101 -8.84 25.85 8.03
N LEU A 102 -10.13 25.53 8.08
CA LEU A 102 -11.01 25.48 6.93
C LEU A 102 -11.76 26.80 6.81
N ILE A 103 -11.71 27.43 5.65
CA ILE A 103 -12.36 28.71 5.35
C ILE A 103 -13.29 28.52 4.15
N VAL A 104 -14.51 29.04 4.26
CA VAL A 104 -15.43 29.22 3.13
C VAL A 104 -15.71 30.71 3.02
N ASP A 105 -15.18 31.33 1.97
CA ASP A 105 -15.41 32.74 1.63
C ASP A 105 -16.49 32.89 0.54
N GLY A 106 -17.06 34.09 0.43
CA GLY A 106 -18.13 34.39 -0.53
C GLY A 106 -19.53 33.98 -0.06
N VAL A 107 -19.69 33.61 1.22
CA VAL A 107 -20.96 33.13 1.77
C VAL A 107 -21.95 34.28 1.91
N PRO A 108 -23.13 34.24 1.28
CA PRO A 108 -24.12 35.31 1.38
C PRO A 108 -24.78 35.35 2.76
N TYR A 109 -25.20 36.54 3.22
CA TYR A 109 -25.97 36.67 4.48
C TYR A 109 -27.38 36.08 4.40
N ALA A 110 -28.01 36.21 3.25
CA ALA A 110 -29.28 35.58 2.91
C ALA A 110 -29.25 35.23 1.42
N TRP A 111 -29.95 34.18 1.02
CA TRP A 111 -30.03 33.78 -0.38
C TRP A 111 -31.33 34.28 -1.04
N ALA A 112 -31.22 34.63 -2.33
CA ALA A 112 -32.35 34.94 -3.19
C ALA A 112 -32.49 33.86 -4.28
N GLU A 113 -33.74 33.56 -4.66
CA GLU A 113 -34.05 32.49 -5.63
C GLU A 113 -33.22 32.59 -6.91
N GLY A 114 -32.67 31.44 -7.33
CA GLY A 114 -31.92 31.31 -8.58
C GLY A 114 -30.61 32.10 -8.65
N THR A 115 -30.21 32.79 -7.57
CA THR A 115 -28.97 33.54 -7.53
C THR A 115 -27.80 32.57 -7.36
N SER A 116 -26.75 32.78 -8.15
CA SER A 116 -25.51 31.99 -8.07
C SER A 116 -24.48 32.72 -7.22
N TYR A 117 -23.96 32.03 -6.22
CA TYR A 117 -22.95 32.51 -5.29
C TYR A 117 -21.65 31.75 -5.51
N THR A 118 -20.56 32.48 -5.77
CA THR A 118 -19.22 31.90 -5.84
C THR A 118 -18.68 31.73 -4.43
N LEU A 119 -18.39 30.49 -4.06
CA LEU A 119 -17.82 30.12 -2.77
C LEU A 119 -16.38 29.66 -2.96
N THR A 120 -15.47 30.20 -2.16
CA THR A 120 -14.07 29.79 -2.16
C THR A 120 -13.79 28.97 -0.92
N ILE A 121 -13.37 27.73 -1.11
CA ILE A 121 -12.98 26.80 -0.06
C ILE A 121 -11.45 26.84 0.04
N GLN A 122 -10.92 27.11 1.23
CA GLN A 122 -9.48 27.19 1.45
C GLN A 122 -9.08 26.45 2.73
N LEU A 123 -7.95 25.74 2.66
CA LEU A 123 -7.29 25.15 3.81
C LEU A 123 -5.97 25.87 4.13
N LEU A 124 -5.81 26.26 5.39
CA LEU A 124 -4.55 26.76 5.94
C LEU A 124 -4.00 25.81 7.01
N GLY A 125 -2.68 25.82 7.23
CA GLY A 125 -2.03 24.94 8.19
C GLY A 125 -1.87 23.50 7.68
N GLY A 126 -2.05 22.51 8.54
CA GLY A 126 -1.92 21.09 8.23
C GLY A 126 -0.46 20.61 8.15
N PRO A 127 -0.25 19.36 7.70
CA PRO A 127 1.10 18.81 7.56
C PRO A 127 1.90 19.51 6.47
N GLU A 128 3.23 19.42 6.60
CA GLU A 128 4.18 19.86 5.59
C GLU A 128 4.00 19.04 4.30
N MET A 129 3.93 19.73 3.16
CA MET A 129 3.72 19.08 1.86
C MET A 129 5.04 18.49 1.36
N ALA A 130 5.03 17.25 0.87
CA ALA A 130 6.21 16.60 0.29
C ALA A 130 6.81 17.32 -0.95
N GLY A 131 6.14 18.36 -1.46
CA GLY A 131 6.55 19.14 -2.62
C GLY A 131 6.38 18.41 -3.95
N GLY A 132 6.32 19.16 -5.06
CA GLY A 132 6.07 18.58 -6.39
C GLY A 132 4.59 18.28 -6.66
N HIS A 133 4.30 17.30 -7.53
CA HIS A 133 2.93 16.89 -7.92
C HIS A 133 2.36 15.84 -6.95
N SER A 134 2.57 16.02 -5.65
CA SER A 134 1.97 15.18 -4.61
C SER A 134 0.64 15.76 -4.17
N ASN A 135 -0.28 14.92 -3.70
CA ASN A 135 -1.51 15.41 -3.10
C ASN A 135 -1.17 16.31 -1.91
N THR A 136 -1.81 17.48 -1.85
CA THR A 136 -1.67 18.48 -0.80
C THR A 136 -2.90 18.50 0.09
N GLY A 137 -4.07 18.13 -0.43
CA GLY A 137 -5.31 18.10 0.33
C GLY A 137 -6.51 17.76 -0.53
N GLY A 138 -7.68 18.01 0.03
CA GLY A 138 -8.95 17.83 -0.64
C GLY A 138 -10.11 18.33 0.22
N PHE A 139 -11.31 18.37 -0.35
CA PHE A 139 -12.53 18.70 0.39
C PHE A 139 -13.68 17.80 -0.03
N SER A 140 -14.70 17.74 0.82
CA SER A 140 -16.02 17.21 0.50
C SER A 140 -17.08 18.20 0.98
N MET A 141 -18.01 18.55 0.11
CA MET A 141 -19.06 19.53 0.36
C MET A 141 -20.42 18.92 0.05
N ARG A 142 -21.40 19.28 0.88
CA ARG A 142 -22.82 18.97 0.66
C ARG A 142 -23.70 20.16 0.98
N VAL A 143 -24.75 20.35 0.20
CA VAL A 143 -25.85 21.29 0.50
C VAL A 143 -27.17 20.55 0.66
N SER A 144 -28.06 21.04 1.53
CA SER A 144 -29.39 20.44 1.70
C SER A 144 -30.35 20.77 0.55
N SER A 145 -30.06 21.83 -0.21
CA SER A 145 -30.83 22.27 -1.38
C SER A 145 -30.03 23.24 -2.26
N GLY A 146 -30.50 23.48 -3.47
CA GLY A 146 -29.77 24.21 -4.51
C GLY A 146 -28.84 23.29 -5.30
N VAL A 147 -28.06 23.90 -6.19
CA VAL A 147 -27.20 23.20 -7.16
C VAL A 147 -25.77 23.69 -7.01
N LEU A 148 -24.85 22.76 -6.79
CA LEU A 148 -23.40 22.99 -6.83
C LEU A 148 -22.88 22.75 -8.24
N THR A 149 -22.01 23.64 -8.68
CA THR A 149 -21.28 23.53 -9.96
C THR A 149 -19.85 23.99 -9.75
N PRO A 150 -18.91 23.62 -10.63
CA PRO A 150 -17.56 24.16 -10.57
C PRO A 150 -17.54 25.69 -10.66
N GLY A 151 -16.62 26.31 -9.92
CA GLY A 151 -16.32 27.72 -10.07
C GLY A 151 -15.61 28.00 -11.39
N LEU A 152 -15.73 29.23 -11.89
CA LEU A 152 -15.05 29.65 -13.11
C LEU A 152 -13.53 29.47 -12.98
N GLY A 153 -12.93 28.68 -13.87
CA GLY A 153 -11.49 28.37 -13.85
C GLY A 153 -11.10 27.20 -12.95
N TYR A 154 -12.07 26.58 -12.26
CA TYR A 154 -11.87 25.42 -11.39
C TYR A 154 -12.55 24.15 -11.91
N GLU A 155 -13.02 24.14 -13.16
CA GLU A 155 -13.77 23.04 -13.78
C GLU A 155 -12.98 21.71 -13.85
N SER A 156 -11.65 21.78 -13.84
CA SER A 156 -10.77 20.60 -13.81
C SER A 156 -10.36 20.18 -12.40
N LEU A 157 -10.65 21.01 -11.39
CA LEU A 157 -10.16 20.84 -10.02
C LEU A 157 -11.25 20.35 -9.07
N VAL A 158 -12.51 20.40 -9.47
CA VAL A 158 -13.65 19.98 -8.67
C VAL A 158 -14.64 19.16 -9.50
N GLN A 159 -15.35 18.24 -8.84
CA GLN A 159 -16.36 17.38 -9.45
C GLN A 159 -17.44 16.97 -8.44
N ASP A 160 -18.61 16.60 -8.93
CA ASP A 160 -19.69 16.01 -8.14
C ASP A 160 -19.64 14.47 -8.17
N ASP A 161 -20.50 13.82 -7.37
CA ASP A 161 -20.65 12.35 -7.35
C ASP A 161 -21.86 11.85 -8.15
N GLY A 162 -22.34 12.65 -9.10
CA GLY A 162 -23.60 12.47 -9.82
C GLY A 162 -24.80 13.14 -9.15
N SER A 163 -24.60 13.78 -7.99
CA SER A 163 -25.61 14.59 -7.29
C SER A 163 -25.32 16.07 -7.43
N GLU A 164 -26.32 16.86 -7.80
CA GLU A 164 -26.25 18.33 -7.85
C GLU A 164 -26.01 18.99 -6.48
N GLN A 165 -26.09 18.22 -5.38
CA GLN A 165 -25.95 18.71 -4.01
C GLN A 165 -24.59 18.40 -3.39
N THR A 166 -23.69 17.75 -4.14
CA THR A 166 -22.35 17.37 -3.67
C THR A 166 -21.28 18.04 -4.52
N MET A 167 -20.12 18.25 -3.93
CA MET A 167 -18.93 18.69 -4.66
C MET A 167 -17.69 18.24 -3.89
N THR A 168 -16.69 17.75 -4.61
CA THR A 168 -15.39 17.34 -4.09
C THR A 168 -14.29 17.79 -5.05
N HIS A 169 -13.05 17.64 -4.64
CA HIS A 169 -11.87 17.80 -5.49
C HIS A 169 -11.74 16.66 -6.52
N THR A 170 -11.10 16.93 -7.66
CA THR A 170 -10.58 15.92 -8.59
C THR A 170 -9.16 15.50 -8.19
N SER A 171 -8.57 14.55 -8.92
CA SER A 171 -7.15 14.21 -8.81
C SER A 171 -6.18 15.37 -9.07
N ASP A 172 -6.49 16.26 -10.02
CA ASP A 172 -5.72 17.49 -10.24
C ASP A 172 -5.98 18.49 -9.10
N GLY A 173 -7.23 18.58 -8.65
CA GLY A 173 -7.63 19.35 -7.49
C GLY A 173 -6.93 18.93 -6.19
N ALA A 174 -6.54 17.66 -6.07
CA ALA A 174 -5.82 17.15 -4.92
C ALA A 174 -4.40 17.71 -4.81
N GLN A 175 -3.82 18.22 -5.91
CA GLN A 175 -2.41 18.59 -6.03
C GLN A 175 -2.19 20.11 -6.02
N VAL A 176 -3.23 20.91 -5.76
CA VAL A 176 -3.12 22.37 -5.75
C VAL A 176 -2.31 22.86 -4.54
N PRO A 177 -1.22 23.62 -4.73
CA PRO A 177 -0.28 23.95 -3.66
C PRO A 177 -0.83 24.95 -2.64
N ASP A 178 -1.87 25.70 -3.00
CA ASP A 178 -2.55 26.68 -2.17
C ASP A 178 -3.74 26.08 -1.39
N ARG A 179 -4.13 24.83 -1.69
CA ARG A 179 -5.32 24.15 -1.14
C ARG A 179 -6.57 25.01 -1.26
N ILE A 180 -6.77 25.59 -2.45
CA ILE A 180 -7.93 26.42 -2.79
C ILE A 180 -8.78 25.71 -3.84
N TRP A 181 -10.09 25.70 -3.62
CA TRP A 181 -11.08 25.25 -4.58
C TRP A 181 -12.21 26.28 -4.65
N VAL A 182 -12.73 26.51 -5.86
CA VAL A 182 -13.86 27.42 -6.06
C VAL A 182 -15.04 26.66 -6.63
N VAL A 183 -16.19 26.88 -6.03
CA VAL A 183 -17.47 26.27 -6.42
C VAL A 183 -18.52 27.37 -6.58
N THR A 184 -19.52 27.13 -7.41
CA THR A 184 -20.67 28.01 -7.55
C THR A 184 -21.89 27.28 -7.01
N TRP A 185 -22.54 27.87 -6.01
CA TRP A 185 -23.81 27.40 -5.47
C TRP A 185 -24.96 28.25 -6.01
N THR A 186 -25.91 27.63 -6.70
CA THR A 186 -27.14 28.28 -7.17
C THR A 186 -28.27 27.98 -6.21
N ALA A 187 -28.85 29.05 -5.66
CA ALA A 187 -29.91 28.96 -4.66
C ALA A 187 -31.20 28.32 -5.23
N PRO A 188 -31.95 27.56 -4.41
CA PRO A 188 -33.18 26.91 -4.83
C PRO A 188 -34.33 27.90 -5.05
N SER A 189 -35.51 27.39 -5.39
CA SER A 189 -36.74 28.19 -5.53
C SER A 189 -37.18 28.81 -4.20
N THR A 190 -37.84 29.98 -4.27
CA THR A 190 -38.49 30.60 -3.10
C THR A 190 -39.41 29.61 -2.38
N GLY A 191 -39.39 29.60 -1.05
CA GLY A 191 -40.14 28.69 -0.19
C GLY A 191 -39.40 27.40 0.21
N SER A 192 -38.15 27.23 -0.22
CA SER A 192 -37.29 26.11 0.21
C SER A 192 -36.77 26.24 1.65
N GLY A 193 -36.87 27.42 2.27
CA GLY A 193 -36.51 27.61 3.67
C GLY A 193 -35.00 27.70 3.92
N SER A 194 -34.53 27.25 5.08
CA SER A 194 -33.09 27.30 5.38
C SER A 194 -32.34 26.23 4.61
N VAL A 195 -31.23 26.61 3.97
CA VAL A 195 -30.29 25.68 3.34
C VAL A 195 -29.12 25.45 4.28
N THR A 196 -28.87 24.21 4.64
CA THR A 196 -27.69 23.82 5.41
C THR A 196 -26.57 23.46 4.45
N VAL A 197 -25.37 23.99 4.73
CA VAL A 197 -24.15 23.67 4.01
C VAL A 197 -23.20 22.96 4.96
N TRP A 198 -22.61 21.86 4.51
CA TRP A 198 -21.58 21.11 5.20
C TRP A 198 -20.33 21.08 4.34
N VAL A 199 -19.18 21.38 4.93
CA VAL A 199 -17.87 21.29 4.26
C VAL A 199 -16.87 20.66 5.21
N VAL A 200 -16.17 19.65 4.73
CA VAL A 200 -14.93 19.16 5.34
C VAL A 200 -13.78 19.45 4.39
N GLY A 201 -12.63 19.81 4.93
CA GLY A 201 -11.39 19.86 4.18
C GLY A 201 -10.28 19.11 4.90
N ASN A 202 -9.55 18.32 4.12
CA ASN A 202 -8.47 17.44 4.54
C ASN A 202 -7.14 17.99 3.99
N ALA A 203 -6.15 18.16 4.87
CA ALA A 203 -4.80 18.54 4.52
C ALA A 203 -3.90 17.31 4.66
N VAL A 204 -3.20 16.95 3.59
CA VAL A 204 -2.35 15.76 3.55
C VAL A 204 -0.90 16.12 3.23
N ASP A 205 0.02 15.25 3.62
CA ASP A 205 1.47 15.40 3.38
C ASP A 205 1.93 14.84 2.02
N GLY A 206 1.08 14.04 1.36
CA GLY A 206 1.37 13.41 0.07
C GLY A 206 2.18 12.11 0.15
N ASN A 207 2.33 11.50 1.34
CA ASN A 207 3.09 10.26 1.55
C ASN A 207 2.36 8.97 1.10
N SER A 208 1.12 9.11 0.58
CA SER A 208 0.23 8.02 0.15
C SER A 208 -0.28 7.08 1.26
N ALA A 209 -0.15 7.48 2.52
CA ALA A 209 -0.68 6.78 3.69
C ALA A 209 -1.77 7.64 4.34
N PRO A 210 -2.99 7.13 4.54
CA PRO A 210 -4.09 7.88 5.15
C PRO A 210 -3.95 7.88 6.67
N MET A 211 -2.91 8.52 7.19
CA MET A 211 -2.65 8.57 8.62
C MET A 211 -1.87 9.84 8.98
N ALA A 212 -1.62 10.01 10.27
CA ALA A 212 -0.77 11.08 10.77
C ALA A 212 0.51 11.21 9.90
N PRO A 213 0.87 12.43 9.46
CA PRO A 213 0.43 13.71 9.99
C PRO A 213 -0.79 14.34 9.29
N ASP A 214 -1.52 13.60 8.44
CA ASP A 214 -2.74 14.08 7.81
C ASP A 214 -3.78 14.52 8.84
N ALA A 215 -4.50 15.59 8.52
CA ALA A 215 -5.48 16.18 9.42
C ALA A 215 -6.61 16.86 8.63
N TYR A 216 -7.81 16.87 9.19
CA TYR A 216 -8.96 17.57 8.59
C TYR A 216 -9.63 18.49 9.60
N ASN A 217 -10.40 19.43 9.08
CA ASN A 217 -11.36 20.20 9.85
C ASN A 217 -12.69 20.26 9.10
N ARG A 218 -13.79 20.57 9.80
CA ARG A 218 -15.13 20.63 9.21
C ARG A 218 -15.89 21.84 9.74
N LEU A 219 -16.80 22.34 8.92
CA LEU A 219 -17.75 23.38 9.31
C LEU A 219 -19.13 23.09 8.73
N SER A 220 -20.14 23.63 9.41
CA SER A 220 -21.51 23.65 8.90
C SER A 220 -22.17 24.98 9.24
N PHE A 221 -23.01 25.45 8.34
CA PHE A 221 -23.74 26.69 8.52
C PHE A 221 -25.09 26.67 7.80
N ASN A 222 -25.96 27.57 8.22
CA ASN A 222 -27.29 27.75 7.64
C ASN A 222 -27.33 29.04 6.81
N LEU A 223 -27.96 28.97 5.65
CA LEU A 223 -28.30 30.10 4.80
C LEU A 223 -29.81 30.27 4.80
N VAL A 224 -30.25 31.44 5.27
CA VAL A 224 -31.67 31.76 5.33
C VAL A 224 -32.13 32.38 4.02
N GLU A 225 -33.35 32.02 3.63
CA GLU A 225 -34.06 32.66 2.54
C GLU A 225 -34.34 34.13 2.88
N GLY A 226 -34.06 35.05 1.96
CA GLY A 226 -34.34 36.46 2.23
C GLY A 226 -33.86 37.43 1.16
N ASN A 227 -33.89 38.71 1.51
CA ASN A 227 -33.48 39.78 0.60
C ASN A 227 -31.96 39.88 0.55
N ASP A 228 -31.36 39.29 -0.48
CA ASP A 228 -29.94 39.38 -0.76
C ASP A 228 -29.56 40.83 -1.10
N ASN A 229 -28.58 41.37 -0.36
CA ASN A 229 -28.04 42.71 -0.56
C ASN A 229 -26.68 42.71 -1.27
N GLY A 230 -26.23 41.54 -1.76
CA GLY A 230 -24.92 41.33 -2.37
C GLY A 230 -23.77 41.25 -1.36
N GLY A 231 -24.05 41.34 -0.06
CA GLY A 231 -23.06 41.23 0.99
C GLY A 231 -22.66 39.78 1.23
N THR A 232 -21.35 39.52 1.29
CA THR A 232 -20.78 38.21 1.60
C THR A 232 -19.97 38.25 2.90
N ARG A 233 -19.69 37.07 3.44
CA ARG A 233 -18.80 36.86 4.59
C ARG A 233 -17.94 35.62 4.40
N ALA A 234 -16.85 35.56 5.15
CA ALA A 234 -16.10 34.33 5.37
C ALA A 234 -16.59 33.62 6.62
N ILE A 235 -16.67 32.29 6.57
CA ILE A 235 -16.91 31.40 7.71
C ILE A 235 -15.69 30.50 7.82
N PHE A 236 -15.19 30.28 9.03
CA PHE A 236 -14.02 29.43 9.23
C PHE A 236 -14.15 28.55 10.47
N ALA A 237 -13.46 27.42 10.45
CA ALA A 237 -13.25 26.53 11.59
C ALA A 237 -11.74 26.33 11.79
N GLY A 238 -11.26 26.59 13.00
CA GLY A 238 -9.86 26.52 13.43
C GLY A 238 -9.65 27.29 14.73
N ASP A 239 -8.44 27.26 15.30
CA ASP A 239 -8.11 27.95 16.56
C ASP A 239 -7.94 29.48 16.43
N GLY A 240 -8.04 30.02 15.22
CA GLY A 240 -7.87 31.44 14.93
C GLY A 240 -6.41 31.90 14.90
N ASN A 241 -5.45 31.01 15.15
CA ASN A 241 -4.01 31.29 15.02
C ASN A 241 -3.59 31.05 13.57
N ILE A 242 -3.94 31.99 12.68
CA ILE A 242 -3.55 31.92 11.27
C ILE A 242 -2.04 32.19 11.17
N GLN A 243 -1.23 31.15 11.13
CA GLN A 243 0.18 31.26 10.84
C GLN A 243 0.36 31.43 9.33
N ALA A 244 0.77 32.62 8.90
CA ALA A 244 1.09 32.87 7.49
C ALA A 244 2.18 31.89 7.03
N PRO A 245 2.11 31.35 5.79
CA PRO A 245 3.18 30.55 5.22
C PRO A 245 4.48 31.34 5.34
N ALA A 246 5.54 30.70 5.86
CA ALA A 246 6.84 31.34 5.90
C ALA A 246 7.20 31.78 4.48
N ALA A 247 7.44 33.08 4.29
CA ALA A 247 7.88 33.59 3.00
C ALA A 247 9.14 32.83 2.60
N SER A 248 9.12 32.16 1.45
CA SER A 248 10.29 31.50 0.91
C SER A 248 11.28 32.57 0.44
N THR A 249 12.11 33.05 1.37
CA THR A 249 13.42 33.56 0.97
C THR A 249 14.08 32.44 0.19
N GLY A 250 14.48 32.68 -1.06
CA GLY A 250 15.08 31.70 -1.96
C GLY A 250 16.45 31.19 -1.51
N GLU A 251 16.54 30.71 -0.29
CA GLU A 251 17.65 29.97 0.26
C GLU A 251 17.42 28.51 -0.11
N ILE A 252 18.02 28.14 -1.23
CA ILE A 252 18.10 26.77 -1.70
C ILE A 252 18.99 26.06 -0.68
N ASP A 253 18.40 25.46 0.35
CA ASP A 253 19.14 24.69 1.34
C ASP A 253 19.80 23.50 0.62
N LEU A 254 21.14 23.50 0.57
CA LEU A 254 21.96 22.47 -0.10
C LEU A 254 21.68 21.06 0.43
N HIS A 255 21.03 20.93 1.60
CA HIS A 255 20.61 19.67 2.19
C HIS A 255 19.28 19.11 1.64
N SER A 256 18.50 19.92 0.91
CA SER A 256 17.20 19.55 0.31
C SER A 256 17.30 19.01 -1.13
N MET A 257 18.49 19.00 -1.74
CA MET A 257 18.70 18.35 -3.03
C MET A 257 18.81 16.82 -2.87
N GLY A 258 17.69 16.17 -2.53
CA GLY A 258 17.34 14.81 -2.97
C GLY A 258 18.33 13.66 -2.74
N ALA A 259 19.21 13.71 -1.73
CA ALA A 259 20.26 12.71 -1.55
C ALA A 259 20.22 11.78 -0.31
N PRO A 260 19.21 11.78 0.59
CA PRO A 260 19.20 10.81 1.68
C PRO A 260 17.97 9.90 1.65
N PHE A 261 17.48 9.47 0.48
CA PHE A 261 16.60 8.28 0.43
C PHE A 261 16.92 7.38 -0.76
N ARG A 262 17.04 7.99 -1.95
CA ARG A 262 17.42 7.27 -3.18
C ARG A 262 18.83 6.68 -3.13
N ALA A 263 19.77 7.34 -2.46
CA ALA A 263 21.17 6.90 -2.40
C ALA A 263 21.34 5.58 -1.62
N HIS A 264 20.58 5.36 -0.54
CA HIS A 264 20.68 4.11 0.21
C HIS A 264 19.99 2.96 -0.48
N TRP A 265 18.88 3.20 -1.19
CA TRP A 265 18.25 2.17 -2.03
C TRP A 265 19.14 1.78 -3.22
N LEU A 266 19.80 2.75 -3.86
CA LEU A 266 20.82 2.51 -4.88
C LEU A 266 22.03 1.75 -4.32
N GLY A 267 22.50 2.11 -3.12
CA GLY A 267 23.57 1.41 -2.43
C GLY A 267 23.21 -0.02 -2.04
N LEU A 268 21.99 -0.24 -1.54
CA LEU A 268 21.48 -1.56 -1.16
C LEU A 268 21.29 -2.47 -2.38
N LEU A 269 20.76 -1.94 -3.49
CA LEU A 269 20.64 -2.66 -4.75
C LEU A 269 22.02 -2.99 -5.35
N GLY A 270 22.96 -2.05 -5.32
CA GLY A 270 24.34 -2.27 -5.78
C GLY A 270 25.06 -3.35 -4.96
N PHE A 271 24.94 -3.30 -3.63
CA PHE A 271 25.52 -4.31 -2.75
C PHE A 271 24.87 -5.70 -2.96
N GLY A 272 23.55 -5.75 -3.12
CA GLY A 272 22.82 -6.98 -3.44
C GLY A 272 23.26 -7.60 -4.77
N ALA A 273 23.47 -6.78 -5.80
CA ALA A 273 23.95 -7.24 -7.11
C ALA A 273 25.34 -7.87 -7.02
N VAL A 274 26.27 -7.27 -6.26
CA VAL A 274 27.62 -7.82 -6.07
C VAL A 274 27.57 -9.17 -5.34
N ILE A 275 26.76 -9.30 -4.29
CA ILE A 275 26.58 -10.57 -3.58
C ILE A 275 26.02 -11.65 -4.51
N ALA A 276 25.02 -11.31 -5.33
CA ALA A 276 24.43 -12.24 -6.29
C ALA A 276 25.47 -12.77 -7.29
N VAL A 277 26.36 -11.90 -7.80
CA VAL A 277 27.46 -12.29 -8.68
C VAL A 277 28.46 -13.20 -7.96
N LEU A 278 28.83 -12.89 -6.72
CA LEU A 278 29.75 -13.74 -5.94
C LEU A 278 29.17 -15.14 -5.68
N LEU A 279 27.88 -15.22 -5.35
CA LEU A 279 27.19 -16.51 -5.17
C LEU A 279 27.11 -17.29 -6.49
N PHE A 280 26.80 -16.62 -7.60
CA PHE A 280 26.76 -17.22 -8.92
C PHE A 280 28.14 -17.75 -9.35
N CYS A 281 29.19 -16.94 -9.20
CA CYS A 281 30.56 -17.37 -9.47
C CYS A 281 31.00 -18.51 -8.55
N GLY A 282 30.68 -18.46 -7.26
CA GLY A 282 30.96 -19.53 -6.31
C GLY A 282 30.26 -20.84 -6.68
N PHE A 283 28.99 -20.75 -7.10
CA PHE A 283 28.24 -21.90 -7.61
C PHE A 283 28.87 -22.46 -8.89
N PHE A 284 29.21 -21.61 -9.86
CA PHE A 284 29.86 -22.03 -11.10
C PHE A 284 31.24 -22.65 -10.86
N LEU A 285 32.03 -22.12 -9.91
CA LEU A 285 33.32 -22.69 -9.55
C LEU A 285 33.17 -24.04 -8.86
N ARG A 286 32.15 -24.20 -8.00
CA ARG A 286 31.88 -25.44 -7.27
C ARG A 286 31.33 -26.55 -8.16
N TYR A 287 30.49 -26.22 -9.14
CA TYR A 287 29.75 -27.20 -9.93
C TYR A 287 30.17 -27.26 -11.41
N GLY A 288 30.81 -26.22 -11.96
CA GLY A 288 31.18 -26.13 -13.38
C GLY A 288 32.51 -26.80 -13.74
N PHE A 289 33.47 -26.91 -12.81
CA PHE A 289 34.80 -27.51 -13.08
C PHE A 289 34.95 -28.95 -12.62
N SER A 290 33.98 -29.52 -11.92
CA SER A 290 34.08 -30.86 -11.31
C SER A 290 33.88 -32.02 -12.29
N HIS A 291 33.29 -31.80 -13.47
CA HIS A 291 33.03 -32.87 -14.44
C HIS A 291 34.18 -33.15 -15.43
N HIS A 292 35.18 -32.27 -15.58
CA HIS A 292 36.21 -32.42 -16.63
C HIS A 292 37.57 -32.96 -16.18
N TYR A 293 37.82 -33.13 -14.87
CA TYR A 293 39.13 -33.65 -14.39
C TYR A 293 39.29 -35.17 -14.45
N VAL A 294 38.22 -35.93 -14.69
CA VAL A 294 38.28 -37.40 -14.70
C VAL A 294 38.82 -37.97 -16.02
N GLY A 295 38.78 -37.21 -17.12
CA GLY A 295 39.17 -37.71 -18.46
C GLY A 295 40.67 -37.64 -18.80
N ARG A 296 41.44 -36.73 -18.19
CA ARG A 296 42.84 -36.48 -18.60
C ARG A 296 43.86 -37.47 -18.01
N SER A 297 43.51 -38.13 -16.90
CA SER A 297 44.37 -39.12 -16.23
C SER A 297 44.53 -40.42 -17.04
N ASN A 298 43.51 -40.80 -17.82
CA ASN A 298 43.56 -41.99 -18.68
C ASN A 298 44.45 -41.80 -19.91
N LEU A 299 44.48 -40.60 -20.52
CA LEU A 299 45.36 -40.31 -21.66
C LEU A 299 46.84 -40.31 -21.27
N LEU A 300 47.16 -39.79 -20.08
CA LEU A 300 48.54 -39.84 -19.55
C LEU A 300 48.96 -41.28 -19.20
N ARG A 301 48.06 -42.09 -18.61
CA ARG A 301 48.33 -43.52 -18.35
C ARG A 301 48.55 -44.31 -19.64
N LEU A 302 47.80 -44.04 -20.71
CA LEU A 302 47.97 -44.69 -22.01
C LEU A 302 49.30 -44.29 -22.66
N ARG A 303 49.70 -43.01 -22.60
CA ARG A 303 50.99 -42.54 -23.11
C ARG A 303 52.18 -43.16 -22.38
N ILE A 304 52.11 -43.27 -21.04
CA ILE A 304 53.16 -43.93 -20.24
C ILE A 304 53.24 -45.43 -20.54
N LYS A 305 52.11 -46.11 -20.75
CA LYS A 305 52.08 -47.53 -21.15
C LYS A 305 52.62 -47.79 -22.56
N HIS A 306 52.51 -46.82 -23.46
CA HIS A 306 53.05 -46.94 -24.82
C HIS A 306 54.57 -46.71 -24.82
N LEU A 307 55.06 -45.70 -24.10
CA LEU A 307 56.50 -45.44 -23.94
C LEU A 307 57.22 -46.62 -23.27
N ARG A 308 56.61 -47.26 -22.26
CA ARG A 308 57.20 -48.43 -21.59
C ARG A 308 57.23 -49.71 -22.44
N ARG A 309 56.45 -49.78 -23.54
CA ARG A 309 56.49 -50.90 -24.51
C ARG A 309 57.44 -50.65 -25.68
N GLY A 310 57.89 -49.41 -25.88
CA GLY A 310 58.91 -49.07 -26.87
C GLY A 310 60.35 -49.41 -26.45
N ASP A 311 60.58 -49.63 -25.15
CA ASP A 311 61.89 -49.95 -24.55
C ASP A 311 62.14 -51.47 -24.33
N GLN A 312 61.34 -52.35 -24.95
CA GLN A 312 61.50 -53.81 -24.84
C GLN A 312 61.84 -54.48 -26.19
N LEU A 313 62.76 -53.90 -26.96
CA LEU A 313 63.46 -54.57 -28.06
C LEU A 313 64.95 -54.66 -27.73
#